data_AF-A0A6J6J3I1-F1
#
_entry.id   AF-A0A6J6J3I1-F1
#
_cell.length_a   1.000
_cell.length_b   1.000
_cell.length_c   1.000
_cell.angle_alpha   90.00
_cell.angle_beta   90.00
_cell.angle_gamma   90.00
#
_symmetry.space_group_name_H-M   'P 1'
#
loop_
_entity.id
_entity.type
_entity.pdbx_description
1 polymer ?
#
loop_
_entity_poly.entity_id
_entity_poly.type
_entity_poly.pdbx_seq_one_letter_code
_entity_poly.pdbx_strand_id
1 'polypeptide(L)' 'MTEKVKGPASYFPSIEAKYGKPIDFWLKKLAKYKTKTHMEQVAFLKTEHEMGRGHANAIVAYFRASQGK' A
#
# COMPACT_ATOMS: atom_id res chain seq x y z
N MET A 1 -18.69 14.40 9.25
CA MET A 1 -19.14 13.51 8.15
C MET A 1 -17.97 12.59 7.83
N THR A 2 -18.08 11.29 8.12
CA THR A 2 -17.01 10.34 7.81
C THR A 2 -17.11 10.02 6.33
N GLU A 3 -16.23 10.63 5.53
CA GLU A 3 -16.07 10.25 4.12
C GLU A 3 -15.86 8.74 4.10
N LYS A 4 -16.85 8.00 3.55
CA LYS A 4 -16.72 6.57 3.32
C LYS A 4 -15.60 6.41 2.32
N VAL A 5 -14.38 6.26 2.82
CA VAL A 5 -13.21 5.96 2.01
C VAL A 5 -13.58 4.67 1.29
N LYS A 6 -13.89 4.75 0.00
CA LYS A 6 -14.25 3.60 -0.83
C LYS A 6 -12.98 3.12 -1.53
N GLY A 7 -12.68 1.84 -1.44
CA GLY A 7 -11.55 1.22 -2.14
C GLY A 7 -10.34 0.93 -1.24
N PRO A 8 -9.13 0.74 -1.80
CA PRO A 8 -7.96 0.29 -1.04
C PRO A 8 -7.59 1.22 0.14
N ALA A 9 -7.96 2.49 0.07
CA ALA A 9 -7.74 3.46 1.14
C ALA A 9 -8.57 3.19 2.42
N SER A 10 -9.62 2.37 2.38
CA SER A 10 -10.33 1.94 3.59
C SER A 10 -9.44 1.09 4.53
N TYR A 11 -8.42 0.44 3.99
CA TYR A 11 -7.49 -0.38 4.77
C TYR A 11 -6.39 0.44 5.45
N PHE A 12 -6.27 1.73 5.11
CA PHE A 12 -5.15 2.56 5.56
C PHE A 12 -5.09 2.73 7.08
N PRO A 13 -6.19 3.05 7.79
CA PRO A 13 -6.16 3.16 9.24
C PRO A 13 -5.69 1.86 9.92
N SER A 14 -6.13 0.71 9.42
CA SER A 14 -5.74 -0.60 9.94
C SER A 14 -4.27 -0.94 9.66
N ILE A 15 -3.75 -0.53 8.50
CA ILE A 15 -2.34 -0.71 8.13
C ILE A 15 -1.46 0.18 9.01
N GLU A 16 -1.80 1.45 9.17
CA GLU A 16 -1.05 2.38 10.02
C GLU A 16 -1.08 1.92 11.49
N ALA A 17 -2.23 1.47 11.98
CA ALA A 17 -2.35 0.91 13.32
C ALA A 17 -1.53 -0.38 13.51
N LYS A 18 -1.49 -1.27 12.50
CA LYS A 18 -0.78 -2.55 12.60
C LYS A 18 0.73 -2.43 12.42
N TYR A 19 1.19 -1.57 11.51
CA TYR A 19 2.61 -1.46 11.14
C TYR A 19 3.28 -0.19 11.67
N GLY A 20 2.53 0.72 12.30
CA GLY A 20 3.06 1.91 12.96
C GLY A 20 3.71 2.93 12.02
N LYS A 21 3.44 2.86 10.72
CA LYS A 21 3.99 3.76 9.70
C LYS A 21 2.87 4.33 8.84
N PRO A 22 2.94 5.63 8.49
CA PRO A 22 1.92 6.26 7.67
C PRO A 22 1.91 5.69 6.25
N ILE A 23 0.79 5.78 5.54
CA ILE A 23 0.69 5.26 4.17
C ILE A 23 1.70 5.88 3.22
N ASP A 24 1.95 7.18 3.34
CA ASP A 24 2.95 7.90 2.56
C ASP A 24 4.35 7.25 2.65
N PHE A 25 4.71 6.69 3.82
CA PHE A 25 5.98 5.97 4.00
C PHE A 25 6.05 4.72 3.11
N TRP A 26 4.95 3.97 3.02
CA TRP A 26 4.86 2.78 2.18
C TRP A 26 4.86 3.15 0.69
N LEU A 27 4.14 4.19 0.30
CA LEU A 27 4.12 4.68 -1.09
C LEU A 27 5.51 5.16 -1.52
N LYS A 28 6.25 5.87 -0.65
CA LYS A 28 7.64 6.27 -0.90
C LYS A 28 8.57 5.06 -1.08
N LYS A 29 8.36 3.98 -0.33
CA LYS A 29 9.11 2.73 -0.56
C LYS A 29 8.77 2.14 -1.92
N LEU A 30 7.48 2.04 -2.25
CA LEU A 30 7.03 1.54 -3.55
C LEU A 30 7.50 2.39 -4.73
N ALA A 31 7.71 3.70 -4.53
CA ALA A 31 8.26 4.60 -5.55
C ALA A 31 9.64 4.14 -6.08
N LYS A 32 10.47 3.52 -5.23
CA LYS A 32 11.74 2.91 -5.64
C LYS A 32 11.55 1.68 -6.54
N TYR A 33 10.41 1.02 -6.42
CA TYR A 33 10.01 -0.16 -7.18
C TYR A 33 8.91 0.16 -8.19
N LYS A 34 8.71 1.42 -8.59
CA LYS A 34 7.61 1.81 -9.49
C LYS A 34 7.66 1.12 -10.86
N THR A 35 8.87 0.76 -11.31
CA THR A 35 9.13 0.03 -12.56
C THR A 35 8.88 -1.46 -12.46
N LYS A 36 8.67 -1.98 -11.24
CA LYS A 36 8.39 -3.39 -10.98
C LYS A 36 6.92 -3.74 -11.21
N THR A 37 6.68 -5.02 -11.42
CA THR A 37 5.32 -5.55 -11.55
C THR A 37 4.54 -5.40 -10.24
N HIS A 38 3.21 -5.40 -10.32
CA HIS A 38 2.34 -5.38 -9.12
C HIS A 38 2.73 -6.49 -8.13
N MET A 39 2.99 -7.69 -8.64
CA MET A 39 3.35 -8.84 -7.80
C MET A 39 4.69 -8.67 -7.09
N GLU A 40 5.71 -8.10 -7.75
CA GLU A 40 7.00 -7.79 -7.11
C GLU A 40 6.85 -6.72 -6.03
N GLN A 41 6.03 -5.69 -6.27
CA GLN A 41 5.73 -4.66 -5.28
C GLN A 41 5.01 -5.24 -4.04
N VAL A 42 4.06 -6.14 -4.26
CA VAL A 42 3.38 -6.87 -3.17
C VAL A 42 4.35 -7.78 -2.44
N ALA A 43 5.21 -8.51 -3.18
CA ALA A 43 6.22 -9.38 -2.58
C ALA A 43 7.18 -8.59 -1.69
N PHE A 44 7.67 -7.43 -2.14
CA PHE A 44 8.53 -6.54 -1.35
C PHE A 44 7.89 -6.18 0.01
N LEU A 45 6.62 -5.74 0.01
CA LEU A 45 5.93 -5.41 1.27
C LEU A 45 5.72 -6.65 2.15
N LYS A 46 5.48 -7.82 1.55
CA LYS A 46 5.35 -9.08 2.30
C LYS A 46 6.67 -9.53 2.91
N THR A 47 7.79 -9.42 2.19
CA THR A 47 9.09 -9.95 2.62
C THR A 47 9.82 -9.00 3.56
N GLU A 48 9.81 -7.69 3.28
CA GLU A 48 10.52 -6.71 4.10
C GLU A 48 9.73 -6.26 5.32
N HIS A 49 8.40 -6.35 5.28
CA HIS A 49 7.51 -5.78 6.31
C HIS A 49 6.51 -6.77 6.88
N GLU A 50 6.66 -8.06 6.53
CA GLU A 50 5.75 -9.14 6.95
C GLU A 50 4.29 -8.75 6.73
N MET A 51 4.05 -7.97 5.66
CA MET A 51 2.76 -7.38 5.42
C MET A 51 1.78 -8.46 4.94
N GLY A 52 0.56 -8.45 5.48
CA GLY A 52 -0.46 -9.41 5.05
C GLY A 52 -0.86 -9.19 3.59
N ARG A 53 -1.29 -10.26 2.89
CA ARG A 53 -1.65 -10.19 1.46
C ARG A 53 -2.66 -9.07 1.14
N GLY A 54 -3.70 -8.93 1.96
CA GLY A 54 -4.72 -7.89 1.77
C GLY A 54 -4.17 -6.47 1.95
N HIS A 55 -3.35 -6.26 2.98
CA HIS A 55 -2.71 -4.97 3.26
C HIS A 55 -1.73 -4.57 2.15
N ALA A 56 -0.84 -5.49 1.76
CA ALA A 56 0.13 -5.24 0.70
C ALA A 56 -0.56 -4.92 -0.63
N ASN A 57 -1.60 -5.67 -0.98
CA ASN A 57 -2.36 -5.42 -2.21
C ASN A 57 -3.07 -4.06 -2.17
N ALA A 58 -3.67 -3.67 -1.03
CA ALA A 58 -4.31 -2.36 -0.89
C ALA A 58 -3.34 -1.20 -1.15
N ILE A 59 -2.14 -1.23 -0.56
CA ILE A 59 -1.13 -0.18 -0.76
C ILE A 59 -0.67 -0.14 -2.22
N VAL A 60 -0.36 -1.30 -2.81
CA VAL A 60 0.13 -1.39 -4.19
C VAL A 60 -0.94 -0.97 -5.20
N ALA A 61 -2.18 -1.39 -5.01
CA ALA A 61 -3.30 -0.99 -5.85
C ALA A 61 -3.51 0.53 -5.82
N TYR A 62 -3.48 1.14 -4.63
CA TYR A 62 -3.58 2.59 -4.48
C TYR A 62 -2.39 3.32 -5.12
N PHE A 63 -1.16 2.86 -4.88
CA PHE A 63 0.05 3.43 -5.47
C PHE A 63 -0.01 3.45 -7.00
N ARG A 64 -0.39 2.31 -7.60
CA ARG A 64 -0.48 2.18 -9.07
C ARG A 64 -1.63 2.99 -9.65
N ALA A 65 -2.78 3.05 -8.97
CA ALA A 65 -3.88 3.90 -9.38
C ALA A 65 -3.50 5.40 -9.35
N SER A 66 -2.62 5.79 -8.43
CA SER A 66 -2.10 7.16 -8.30
C SER A 66 -1.01 7.50 -9.32
N GLN A 67 -0.21 6.52 -9.78
CA GLN A 67 0.88 6.71 -10.76
C GLN A 67 0.45 6.54 -12.22
N GLY A 68 -0.74 6.02 -12.49
CA GLY A 68 -1.26 5.79 -13.85
C GLY A 68 -1.91 7.01 -14.51
N LYS A 69 -1.52 8.23 -14.13
CA LYS A 69 -2.08 9.48 -14.66
C LYS A 69 -0.99 10.39 -15.21
#